data_AF-A0AAD2JPS2-F1
#
_entry.id   AF-A0AAD2JPS2-F1
#
_cell.length_a   1.000
_cell.length_b   1.000
_cell.length_c   1.000
_cell.angle_alpha   90.00
_cell.angle_beta   90.00
_cell.angle_gamma   90.00
#
_symmetry.space_group_name_H-M   'P 1'
#
loop_
_entity.id
_entity.type
_entity.pdbx_description
1 polymer ?
#
loop_
_entity_poly.entity_id
_entity_poly.type
_entity_poly.pdbx_seq_one_letter_code
_entity_poly.pdbx_strand_id
1 'polypeptide(L)'
;MMRLAITEQWTFKRKNQLLPDHRLQIPGLSGKFESLRRLEPGEAEKTLGVMLAPLEDQKAHVTHLKGIAKRWAEQVASGHLHKYDVIPLIKSTVMKSLEYPMTLLTLEAATWVDIMSPVLQVCLPKAGICRSFPCDMVFAPLKFQGLGIPHPFGSQVSKHIETLLRHSTNKTKTGAYLEAALQEHQLETGTSFGIFQQDYCNTAVLASDTWIKRVWKELENMDIYVAFDSPALPLRCVGDALLVEVFMDLEVNQDDLKWLNSCRMFLQACTVSDIVTADGRCIRQSAWCGERDGIHRSPYQWPRTVRPNRNHWRLWQDTLTRALLQSDDPSHHLRQPLGTWFDSIDD
;
A
#
# COMPACT_ATOMS: atom_id res chain seq x y z
N MET A 1 0.41 -10.51 4.58
CA MET A 1 0.99 -10.38 5.94
C MET A 1 0.95 -8.90 6.27
N MET A 2 -0.25 -8.39 6.58
CA MET A 2 -0.45 -6.95 6.81
C MET A 2 0.26 -6.51 8.08
N ARG A 3 0.97 -5.39 7.95
CA ARG A 3 1.82 -4.76 8.96
C ARG A 3 1.02 -3.60 9.53
N LEU A 4 0.78 -3.57 10.84
CA LEU A 4 0.78 -2.34 11.65
C LEU A 4 0.54 -2.69 13.13
N ALA A 5 1.28 -2.04 14.02
CA ALA A 5 0.79 -1.65 15.34
C ALA A 5 1.42 -0.30 15.66
N ILE A 6 0.58 0.70 15.86
CA ILE A 6 0.94 2.10 16.02
C ILE A 6 1.31 2.33 17.51
N THR A 7 2.38 1.74 18.04
CA THR A 7 3.09 2.18 19.26
C THR A 7 4.34 1.35 19.58
N GLU A 8 4.43 0.12 19.09
CA GLU A 8 5.65 -0.71 19.17
C GLU A 8 5.86 -1.30 17.78
N GLN A 9 6.91 -0.86 17.07
CA GLN A 9 7.20 -1.38 15.73
C GLN A 9 7.44 -2.89 15.82
N TRP A 10 6.54 -3.67 15.23
CA TRP A 10 6.76 -5.10 15.03
C TRP A 10 8.02 -5.27 14.18
N THR A 11 9.05 -5.84 14.78
CA THR A 11 10.30 -6.15 14.10
C THR A 11 10.36 -7.65 13.84
N PHE A 12 10.85 -8.03 12.67
CA PHE A 12 11.14 -9.43 12.40
C PHE A 12 12.27 -9.89 13.33
N LYS A 13 12.08 -11.05 13.98
CA LYS A 13 13.14 -11.68 14.77
C LYS A 13 14.32 -12.04 13.88
N ARG A 14 15.51 -11.59 14.27
CA ARG A 14 16.79 -11.93 13.62
C ARG A 14 17.26 -13.32 14.03
N LYS A 15 18.21 -13.92 13.29
CA LYS A 15 18.69 -15.28 13.61
C LYS A 15 19.27 -15.39 15.02
N ASN A 16 19.94 -14.34 15.50
CA ASN A 16 20.55 -14.30 16.84
C ASN A 16 19.54 -14.24 18.01
N GLN A 17 18.27 -13.97 17.75
CA GLN A 17 17.20 -13.89 18.76
C GLN A 17 16.40 -15.20 18.87
N LEU A 18 16.77 -16.23 18.12
CA LEU A 18 16.06 -17.49 18.05
C LEU A 18 16.80 -18.57 18.84
N LEU A 19 16.03 -19.50 19.40
CA LEU A 19 16.57 -20.68 20.05
C LEU A 19 17.29 -21.57 19.01
N PRO A 20 18.41 -22.23 19.37
CA PRO A 20 19.28 -22.98 18.44
C PRO A 20 18.57 -24.07 17.61
N ASP A 21 17.47 -24.64 18.10
CA ASP A 21 16.81 -25.83 17.54
C ASP A 21 15.67 -25.55 16.55
N HIS A 22 15.41 -24.30 16.18
CA HIS A 22 14.31 -23.99 15.24
C HIS A 22 14.76 -24.13 13.77
N ARG A 23 15.04 -25.37 13.34
CA ARG A 23 15.25 -25.71 11.93
C ARG A 23 13.91 -26.08 11.30
N LEU A 24 13.47 -25.31 10.31
CA LEU A 24 12.33 -25.68 9.49
C LEU A 24 12.79 -26.76 8.50
N GLN A 25 12.09 -27.89 8.48
CA GLN A 25 12.36 -28.98 7.56
C GLN A 25 11.14 -29.23 6.68
N ILE A 26 11.36 -29.55 5.42
CA ILE A 26 10.32 -29.96 4.47
C ILE A 26 10.69 -31.32 3.87
N PRO A 27 9.70 -32.15 3.51
CA PRO A 27 9.98 -33.33 2.69
C PRO A 27 10.52 -32.89 1.33
N GLY A 28 11.76 -33.26 1.02
CA GLY A 28 12.36 -33.05 -0.29
C GLY A 28 11.76 -33.99 -1.34
N LEU A 29 12.15 -33.80 -2.61
CA LEU A 29 11.68 -34.62 -3.74
C LEU A 29 12.02 -36.12 -3.59
N SER A 30 13.03 -36.43 -2.77
CA SER A 30 13.45 -37.80 -2.43
C SER A 30 12.66 -38.43 -1.27
N GLY A 31 11.70 -37.70 -0.66
CA GLY A 31 10.97 -38.10 0.54
C GLY A 31 11.75 -37.93 1.85
N LYS A 32 13.04 -37.56 1.80
CA LYS A 32 13.83 -37.23 3.00
C LYS A 32 13.58 -35.79 3.43
N PHE A 33 13.63 -35.53 4.73
CA PHE A 33 13.52 -34.18 5.27
C PHE A 33 14.77 -33.36 4.93
N GLU A 34 14.58 -32.22 4.29
CA GLU A 34 15.60 -31.24 3.97
C GLU A 34 15.40 -29.98 4.82
N SER A 35 16.50 -29.45 5.38
CA SER A 35 16.44 -28.23 6.19
C SER A 35 16.35 -27.01 5.29
N LEU A 36 15.34 -26.18 5.49
CA LEU A 36 15.20 -24.91 4.79
C LEU A 36 16.28 -23.92 5.21
N ARG A 37 16.88 -23.26 4.22
CA ARG A 37 17.81 -22.15 4.45
C ARG A 37 17.02 -20.96 4.96
N ARG A 38 17.32 -20.52 6.18
CA ARG A 38 16.79 -19.27 6.73
C ARG A 38 17.69 -18.10 6.34
N LEU A 39 17.10 -17.01 5.86
CA LEU A 39 17.77 -15.75 5.59
C LEU A 39 17.43 -14.70 6.65
N GLU A 40 18.23 -13.65 6.73
CA GLU A 40 17.87 -12.49 7.58
C GLU A 40 16.71 -11.69 6.94
N PRO A 41 15.88 -10.97 7.72
CA PRO A 41 14.71 -10.25 7.17
C PRO A 41 15.05 -9.19 6.10
N GLY A 42 16.26 -8.66 6.10
CA GLY A 42 16.76 -7.72 5.08
C GLY A 42 17.56 -8.37 3.95
N GLU A 43 17.82 -9.67 4.04
CA GLU A 43 18.56 -10.41 3.02
C GLU A 43 17.59 -10.85 1.93
N ALA A 44 17.83 -10.36 0.72
CA ALA A 44 16.99 -10.67 -0.43
C ALA A 44 17.44 -11.95 -1.13
N GLU A 45 16.49 -12.79 -1.51
CA GLU A 45 16.71 -13.98 -2.33
C GLU A 45 15.96 -13.87 -3.65
N LYS A 46 16.53 -14.48 -4.69
CA LYS A 46 15.87 -14.56 -5.98
C LYS A 46 14.78 -15.63 -5.95
N THR A 47 13.53 -15.21 -6.08
CA THR A 47 12.38 -16.09 -6.18
C THR A 47 11.59 -15.73 -7.43
N LEU A 48 11.34 -16.71 -8.32
CA LEU A 48 10.61 -16.52 -9.57
C LEU A 48 11.13 -15.32 -10.41
N GLY A 49 12.44 -15.08 -10.42
CA GLY A 49 13.04 -13.98 -11.19
C GLY A 49 13.11 -12.64 -10.46
N VAL A 50 12.55 -12.54 -9.25
CA VAL A 50 12.49 -11.30 -8.45
C VAL A 50 13.31 -11.46 -7.18
N MET A 51 14.17 -10.47 -6.88
CA MET A 51 14.81 -10.38 -5.56
C MET A 51 13.80 -9.86 -4.54
N LEU A 52 13.46 -10.65 -3.53
CA LEU A 52 12.50 -10.30 -2.48
C LEU A 52 13.13 -10.48 -1.10
N ALA A 53 12.83 -9.55 -0.20
CA ALA A 53 13.17 -9.63 1.21
C ALA A 53 11.91 -9.37 2.05
N PRO A 54 11.75 -10.01 3.24
CA PRO A 54 10.61 -9.76 4.12
C PRO A 54 10.42 -8.29 4.52
N LEU A 55 11.52 -7.51 4.62
CA LEU A 55 11.47 -6.07 4.86
C LEU A 55 11.01 -5.23 3.66
N GLU A 56 10.85 -5.84 2.48
CA GLU A 56 10.51 -5.19 1.21
C GLU A 56 11.56 -4.16 0.74
N ASP A 57 12.82 -4.32 1.13
CA ASP A 57 13.90 -3.49 0.59
C ASP A 57 14.15 -3.81 -0.89
N GLN A 58 14.05 -2.79 -1.75
CA GLN A 58 14.21 -2.90 -3.19
C GLN A 58 15.69 -2.78 -3.64
N LYS A 59 16.65 -2.44 -2.77
CA LYS A 59 18.06 -2.22 -3.13
C LYS A 59 18.71 -3.41 -3.83
N ALA A 60 18.52 -4.62 -3.30
CA ALA A 60 19.05 -5.83 -3.91
C ALA A 60 18.44 -6.07 -5.29
N HIS A 61 17.16 -5.75 -5.46
CA HIS A 61 16.47 -5.85 -6.73
C HIS A 61 16.99 -4.84 -7.76
N VAL A 62 17.16 -3.57 -7.36
CA VAL A 62 17.77 -2.52 -8.21
C VAL A 62 19.16 -2.95 -8.68
N THR A 63 19.96 -3.55 -7.79
CA THR A 63 21.29 -4.06 -8.11
C THR A 63 21.22 -5.19 -9.14
N HIS A 64 20.27 -6.13 -8.98
CA HIS A 64 20.02 -7.20 -9.93
C HIS A 64 19.57 -6.67 -11.31
N LEU A 65 18.64 -5.70 -11.36
CA LEU A 65 18.19 -5.06 -12.61
C LEU A 65 19.33 -4.31 -13.31
N LYS A 66 20.14 -3.56 -12.56
CA LYS A 66 21.32 -2.88 -13.09
C LYS A 66 22.35 -3.87 -13.62
N GLY A 67 22.47 -5.04 -13.00
CA GLY A 67 23.27 -6.16 -13.50
C GLY A 67 22.73 -6.74 -14.81
N ILE A 68 21.41 -6.86 -14.99
CA ILE A 68 20.79 -7.23 -16.27
C ILE A 68 21.11 -6.17 -17.35
N ALA A 69 20.93 -4.90 -17.03
CA ALA A 69 21.22 -3.80 -17.95
C ALA A 69 22.69 -3.75 -18.37
N LYS A 70 23.63 -3.96 -17.44
CA LYS A 70 25.08 -4.06 -17.75
C LYS A 70 25.40 -5.23 -18.68
N ARG A 71 24.84 -6.41 -18.42
CA ARG A 71 25.04 -7.58 -19.31
C ARG A 71 24.53 -7.31 -20.72
N TRP A 72 23.36 -6.68 -20.86
CA TRP A 72 22.86 -6.24 -22.17
C TRP A 72 23.81 -5.24 -22.83
N ALA A 73 24.31 -4.26 -22.07
CA ALA A 73 25.26 -3.27 -22.59
C ALA A 73 26.56 -3.94 -23.08
N GLU A 74 27.11 -4.90 -22.34
CA GLU A 74 28.31 -5.67 -22.71
C GLU A 74 28.09 -6.51 -23.99
N GLN A 75 26.94 -7.19 -24.09
CA GLN A 75 26.58 -7.99 -25.26
C GLN A 75 26.35 -7.11 -26.50
N VAL A 76 25.66 -5.98 -26.35
CA VAL A 76 25.46 -5.03 -27.45
C VAL A 76 26.78 -4.39 -27.85
N ALA A 77 27.67 -4.09 -26.90
CA ALA A 77 28.98 -3.51 -27.18
C ALA A 77 29.83 -4.42 -28.07
N SER A 78 29.90 -5.72 -27.77
CA SER A 78 30.66 -6.70 -28.56
C SER A 78 29.97 -7.12 -29.87
N GLY A 79 28.64 -7.07 -29.92
CA GLY A 79 27.88 -7.47 -31.10
C GLY A 79 27.93 -6.47 -32.26
N HIS A 80 27.86 -6.97 -33.50
CA HIS A 80 27.63 -6.14 -34.68
C HIS A 80 26.11 -6.00 -34.91
N LEU A 81 25.60 -4.78 -34.86
CA LEU A 81 24.18 -4.46 -35.03
C LEU A 81 24.05 -3.36 -36.08
N HIS A 82 23.05 -3.48 -36.95
CA HIS A 82 22.73 -2.39 -37.86
C HIS A 82 22.16 -1.20 -37.06
N LYS A 83 22.53 0.03 -37.43
CA LYS A 83 22.13 1.24 -36.68
C LYS A 83 20.62 1.36 -36.45
N TYR A 84 19.81 0.91 -37.42
CA TYR A 84 18.35 0.97 -37.35
C TYR A 84 17.72 -0.10 -36.45
N ASP A 85 18.47 -1.16 -36.12
CA ASP A 85 17.97 -2.26 -35.28
C ASP A 85 18.17 -1.99 -33.79
N VAL A 86 18.99 -1.00 -33.43
CA VAL A 86 19.37 -0.72 -32.04
C VAL A 86 18.19 -0.22 -31.20
N ILE A 87 17.41 0.73 -31.71
CA ILE A 87 16.22 1.25 -31.00
C ILE A 87 15.14 0.16 -30.87
N PRO A 88 14.78 -0.58 -31.94
CA PRO A 88 13.91 -1.76 -31.83
C PRO A 88 14.39 -2.76 -30.78
N LEU A 89 15.68 -3.12 -30.76
CA LEU A 89 16.28 -4.05 -29.79
C LEU A 89 16.06 -3.58 -28.34
N ILE A 90 16.27 -2.28 -28.06
CA ILE A 90 16.00 -1.72 -26.73
C ILE A 90 14.53 -1.96 -26.35
N LYS A 91 13.59 -1.66 -27.25
CA LYS A 91 12.14 -1.75 -27.00
C LYS A 91 11.65 -3.19 -26.86
N SER A 92 12.07 -4.09 -27.75
CA SER A 92 11.53 -5.45 -27.85
C SER A 92 12.22 -6.46 -26.92
N THR A 93 13.46 -6.19 -26.52
CA THR A 93 14.31 -7.20 -25.88
C THR A 93 14.83 -6.74 -24.53
N VAL A 94 15.55 -5.60 -24.51
CA VAL A 94 16.12 -5.09 -23.26
C VAL A 94 15.00 -4.68 -22.30
N MET A 95 14.04 -3.88 -22.77
CA MET A 95 12.90 -3.44 -21.96
C MET A 95 12.08 -4.64 -21.46
N LYS A 96 11.82 -5.64 -22.32
CA LYS A 96 11.08 -6.85 -21.91
C LYS A 96 11.77 -7.65 -20.81
N SER A 97 13.11 -7.64 -20.78
CA SER A 97 13.87 -8.27 -19.68
C SER A 97 13.69 -7.56 -18.34
N LEU A 98 13.40 -6.26 -18.36
CA LEU A 98 13.18 -5.42 -17.18
C LEU A 98 11.69 -5.32 -16.80
N GLU A 99 10.79 -5.59 -17.74
CA GLU A 99 9.33 -5.43 -17.58
C GLU A 99 8.70 -6.48 -16.67
N TYR A 100 9.22 -7.71 -16.67
CA TYR A 100 8.67 -8.82 -15.89
C TYR A 100 8.47 -8.51 -14.38
N PRO A 101 9.46 -7.97 -13.64
CA PRO A 101 9.29 -7.66 -12.23
C PRO A 101 8.51 -6.37 -11.96
N MET A 102 8.24 -5.53 -12.96
CA MET A 102 7.68 -4.18 -12.74
C MET A 102 6.37 -4.19 -11.95
N THR A 103 5.51 -5.20 -12.16
CA THR A 103 4.23 -5.33 -11.43
C THR A 103 4.39 -5.36 -9.90
N LEU A 104 5.53 -5.85 -9.41
CA LEU A 104 5.80 -6.03 -7.97
C LEU A 104 6.68 -4.91 -7.39
N LEU A 105 7.20 -4.03 -8.24
CA LEU A 105 8.16 -2.99 -7.86
C LEU A 105 7.51 -1.62 -7.88
N THR A 106 7.93 -0.76 -6.98
CA THR A 106 7.46 0.63 -6.89
C THR A 106 8.67 1.56 -6.90
N LEU A 107 9.49 1.43 -7.95
CA LEU A 107 10.73 2.20 -8.09
C LEU A 107 10.43 3.61 -8.61
N GLU A 108 11.20 4.58 -8.12
CA GLU A 108 11.13 5.96 -8.60
C GLU A 108 11.72 6.11 -10.01
N ALA A 109 11.26 7.12 -10.75
CA ALA A 109 11.72 7.41 -12.11
C ALA A 109 13.24 7.58 -12.21
N ALA A 110 13.87 8.27 -11.24
CA ALA A 110 15.33 8.45 -11.20
C ALA A 110 16.08 7.11 -11.10
N THR A 111 15.56 6.15 -10.31
CA THR A 111 16.16 4.82 -10.19
C THR A 111 16.09 4.05 -11.50
N TRP A 112 15.00 4.20 -12.26
CA TRP A 112 14.87 3.60 -13.59
C TRP A 112 15.84 4.20 -14.61
N VAL A 113 16.08 5.51 -14.57
CA VAL A 113 17.10 6.17 -15.41
C VAL A 113 18.49 5.61 -15.09
N ASP A 114 18.82 5.43 -13.81
CA ASP A 114 20.09 4.83 -13.38
C ASP A 114 20.26 3.36 -13.82
N ILE A 115 19.17 2.59 -13.84
CA ILE A 115 19.16 1.20 -14.33
C ILE A 115 19.37 1.19 -15.85
N MET A 116 18.73 2.08 -16.60
CA MET A 116 18.82 2.14 -18.06
C MET A 116 20.11 2.77 -18.58
N SER A 117 20.76 3.62 -17.77
CA SER A 117 21.95 4.37 -18.15
C SER A 117 23.04 3.53 -18.84
N PRO A 118 23.48 2.36 -18.30
CA PRO A 118 24.50 1.53 -18.96
C PRO A 118 24.13 1.10 -20.38
N VAL A 119 22.85 0.76 -20.61
CA VAL A 119 22.35 0.35 -21.93
C VAL A 119 22.37 1.54 -22.88
N LEU A 120 21.82 2.68 -22.47
CA LEU A 120 21.75 3.88 -23.30
C LEU A 120 23.15 4.39 -23.71
N GLN A 121 24.12 4.36 -22.78
CA GLN A 121 25.49 4.79 -23.03
C GLN A 121 26.20 4.00 -24.14
N VAL A 122 25.82 2.73 -24.35
CA VAL A 122 26.35 1.85 -25.40
C VAL A 122 25.47 1.90 -26.66
N CYS A 123 24.15 1.82 -26.50
CA CYS A 123 23.23 1.72 -27.63
C CYS A 123 23.11 3.02 -28.42
N LEU A 124 23.10 4.20 -27.78
CA LEU A 124 22.92 5.47 -28.50
C LEU A 124 24.03 5.69 -29.56
N PRO A 125 25.32 5.55 -29.24
CA PRO A 125 26.38 5.62 -30.26
C PRO A 125 26.21 4.62 -31.41
N LYS A 126 25.79 3.38 -31.12
CA LYS A 126 25.55 2.37 -32.16
C LYS A 126 24.36 2.70 -33.06
N ALA A 127 23.37 3.43 -32.54
CA ALA A 127 22.27 3.97 -33.33
C ALA A 127 22.67 5.20 -34.17
N GLY A 128 23.91 5.69 -34.05
CA GLY A 128 24.37 6.94 -34.68
C GLY A 128 23.95 8.20 -33.93
N ILE A 129 23.61 8.08 -32.64
CA ILE A 129 23.15 9.17 -31.78
C ILE A 129 24.24 9.50 -30.76
N CYS A 130 24.34 10.78 -30.37
CA CYS A 130 25.30 11.21 -29.37
C CYS A 130 25.09 10.49 -28.03
N ARG A 131 26.18 10.08 -27.37
CA ARG A 131 26.15 9.43 -26.05
C ARG A 131 25.55 10.32 -24.96
N SER A 132 25.77 11.64 -25.05
CA SER A 132 25.26 12.65 -24.12
C SER A 132 23.93 13.24 -24.58
N PHE A 133 23.20 12.57 -25.46
CA PHE A 133 21.88 13.02 -25.87
C PHE A 133 20.94 13.11 -24.65
N PRO A 134 20.17 14.20 -24.49
CA PRO A 134 19.35 14.42 -23.29
C PRO A 134 18.40 13.25 -23.03
N CYS A 135 18.35 12.80 -21.77
CA CYS A 135 17.56 11.63 -21.37
C CYS A 135 16.06 11.82 -21.65
N ASP A 136 15.55 13.04 -21.42
CA ASP A 136 14.16 13.39 -21.69
C ASP A 136 13.80 13.21 -23.16
N MET A 137 14.70 13.56 -24.08
CA MET A 137 14.51 13.39 -25.52
C MET A 137 14.65 11.92 -25.96
N VAL A 138 15.47 11.12 -25.27
CA VAL A 138 15.53 9.67 -25.50
C VAL A 138 14.17 9.04 -25.25
N PHE A 139 13.55 9.39 -24.12
CA PHE A 139 12.28 8.79 -23.71
C PHE A 139 11.04 9.47 -24.28
N ALA A 140 11.19 10.67 -24.85
CA ALA A 140 10.09 11.39 -25.47
C ALA A 140 9.51 10.64 -26.69
N PRO A 141 8.18 10.70 -26.89
CA PRO A 141 7.52 10.17 -28.09
C PRO A 141 8.06 10.77 -29.40
N LEU A 142 7.97 10.00 -30.49
CA LEU A 142 8.34 10.46 -31.84
C LEU A 142 7.58 11.73 -32.27
N LYS A 143 6.31 11.87 -31.85
CA LYS A 143 5.48 13.07 -32.13
C LYS A 143 6.08 14.38 -31.59
N PHE A 144 6.96 14.28 -30.59
CA PHE A 144 7.64 15.42 -29.98
C PHE A 144 9.15 15.41 -30.30
N GLN A 145 9.54 14.82 -31.44
CA GLN A 145 10.93 14.73 -31.90
C GLN A 145 11.87 13.95 -30.96
N GLY A 146 11.33 13.11 -30.08
CA GLY A 146 12.11 12.18 -29.27
C GLY A 146 12.48 10.90 -30.02
N LEU A 147 13.18 9.98 -29.35
CA LEU A 147 13.56 8.67 -29.92
C LEU A 147 12.45 7.60 -29.77
N GLY A 148 11.39 7.93 -29.03
CA GLY A 148 10.23 7.07 -28.80
C GLY A 148 10.53 5.82 -28.00
N ILE A 149 11.61 5.79 -27.21
CA ILE A 149 11.89 4.70 -26.27
C ILE A 149 10.97 4.90 -25.06
N PRO A 150 10.10 3.94 -24.68
CA PRO A 150 9.25 4.12 -23.51
C PRO A 150 10.08 4.28 -22.23
N HIS A 151 9.75 5.26 -21.40
CA HIS A 151 10.37 5.39 -20.08
C HIS A 151 9.98 4.20 -19.19
N PRO A 152 10.93 3.47 -18.56
CA PRO A 152 10.60 2.28 -17.78
C PRO A 152 9.59 2.52 -16.65
N PHE A 153 9.66 3.69 -15.99
CA PHE A 153 8.67 4.10 -14.99
C PHE A 153 7.23 4.16 -15.55
N GLY A 154 7.05 4.67 -16.77
CA GLY A 154 5.73 4.68 -17.41
C GLY A 154 5.23 3.26 -17.71
N SER A 155 6.13 2.35 -18.08
CA SER A 155 5.82 0.92 -18.22
C SER A 155 5.46 0.28 -16.88
N GLN A 156 6.12 0.65 -15.78
CA GLN A 156 5.81 0.18 -14.43
C GLN A 156 4.38 0.57 -14.03
N VAL A 157 4.04 1.86 -14.14
CA VAL A 157 2.69 2.34 -13.82
C VAL A 157 1.65 1.69 -14.73
N SER A 158 1.95 1.53 -16.02
CA SER A 158 1.08 0.79 -16.95
C SER A 158 0.85 -0.64 -16.49
N LYS A 159 1.86 -1.33 -15.95
CA LYS A 159 1.73 -2.69 -15.41
C LYS A 159 0.95 -2.74 -14.10
N HIS A 160 1.06 -1.73 -13.26
CA HIS A 160 0.23 -1.60 -12.05
C HIS A 160 -1.24 -1.50 -12.44
N ILE A 161 -1.59 -0.57 -13.34
CA ILE A 161 -2.96 -0.38 -13.84
C ILE A 161 -3.47 -1.65 -14.54
N GLU A 162 -2.68 -2.25 -15.43
CA GLU A 162 -3.03 -3.52 -16.09
C GLU A 162 -3.34 -4.61 -15.06
N THR A 163 -2.57 -4.70 -13.97
CA THR A 163 -2.76 -5.69 -12.92
C THR A 163 -4.04 -5.42 -12.12
N LEU A 164 -4.30 -4.16 -11.75
CA LEU A 164 -5.54 -3.77 -11.06
C LEU A 164 -6.78 -4.10 -11.89
N LEU A 165 -6.78 -3.80 -13.20
CA LEU A 165 -7.92 -4.03 -14.09
C LEU A 165 -8.08 -5.50 -14.49
N ARG A 166 -6.98 -6.19 -14.82
CA ARG A 166 -7.03 -7.58 -15.28
C ARG A 166 -7.50 -8.53 -14.19
N HIS A 167 -7.01 -8.37 -12.97
CA HIS A 167 -7.30 -9.33 -11.90
C HIS A 167 -8.67 -9.13 -11.27
N SER A 168 -9.15 -7.88 -11.19
CA SER A 168 -10.53 -7.57 -10.78
C SER A 168 -11.55 -8.16 -11.76
N THR A 169 -11.34 -7.99 -13.07
CA THR A 169 -12.28 -8.47 -14.09
C THR A 169 -12.31 -9.99 -14.22
N ASN A 170 -11.15 -10.67 -14.10
CA ASN A 170 -11.02 -12.09 -14.42
C ASN A 170 -11.26 -13.05 -13.23
N LYS A 171 -11.77 -12.55 -12.09
CA LYS A 171 -12.08 -13.36 -10.88
C LYS A 171 -10.95 -14.33 -10.50
N THR A 172 -9.68 -13.91 -10.63
CA THR A 172 -8.55 -14.77 -10.29
C THR A 172 -8.32 -14.81 -8.79
N LYS A 173 -7.57 -15.79 -8.27
CA LYS A 173 -7.16 -15.80 -6.86
C LYS A 173 -6.42 -14.52 -6.46
N THR A 174 -5.56 -14.00 -7.34
CA THR A 174 -4.89 -12.71 -7.16
C THR A 174 -5.90 -11.56 -7.07
N GLY A 175 -6.97 -11.58 -7.87
CA GLY A 175 -8.07 -10.62 -7.78
C GLY A 175 -8.74 -10.65 -6.41
N ALA A 176 -9.07 -11.84 -5.89
CA ALA A 176 -9.64 -11.98 -4.55
C ALA A 176 -8.72 -11.46 -3.45
N TYR A 177 -7.40 -11.71 -3.54
CA TYR A 177 -6.44 -11.14 -2.59
C TYR A 177 -6.32 -9.61 -2.71
N LEU A 178 -6.38 -9.08 -3.93
CA LEU A 178 -6.33 -7.64 -4.18
C LEU A 178 -7.57 -6.95 -3.62
N GLU A 179 -8.75 -7.50 -3.89
CA GLU A 179 -10.03 -7.00 -3.37
C GLU A 179 -10.05 -7.03 -1.84
N ALA A 180 -9.65 -8.14 -1.22
CA ALA A 180 -9.53 -8.25 0.23
C ALA A 180 -8.56 -7.20 0.79
N ALA A 181 -7.40 -7.00 0.15
CA ALA A 181 -6.43 -6.00 0.60
C ALA A 181 -6.94 -4.56 0.44
N LEU A 182 -7.72 -4.28 -0.61
CA LEU A 182 -8.36 -2.96 -0.81
C LEU A 182 -9.46 -2.70 0.23
N GLN A 183 -10.28 -3.72 0.56
CA GLN A 183 -11.28 -3.63 1.62
C GLN A 183 -10.63 -3.51 3.01
N GLU A 184 -9.52 -4.21 3.26
CA GLU A 184 -8.73 -4.06 4.49
C GLU A 184 -8.19 -2.62 4.62
N HIS A 185 -7.72 -2.02 3.52
CA HIS A 185 -7.31 -0.59 3.48
C HIS A 185 -8.47 0.36 3.73
N GLN A 186 -9.66 0.08 3.18
CA GLN A 186 -10.85 0.89 3.45
C GLN A 186 -11.27 0.80 4.92
N LEU A 187 -11.22 -0.39 5.51
CA LEU A 187 -11.47 -0.58 6.95
C LEU A 187 -10.41 0.12 7.81
N GLU A 188 -9.15 0.09 7.38
CA GLU A 188 -8.03 0.74 8.06
C GLU A 188 -8.14 2.27 8.02
N THR A 189 -8.43 2.84 6.86
CA THR A 189 -8.64 4.28 6.68
C THR A 189 -9.95 4.76 7.31
N GLY A 190 -10.97 3.90 7.36
CA GLY A 190 -12.25 4.18 8.02
C GLY A 190 -13.11 5.22 7.32
N THR A 191 -12.88 5.47 6.03
CA THR A 191 -13.61 6.46 5.22
C THR A 191 -14.69 5.82 4.35
N SER A 192 -15.62 6.63 3.83
CA SER A 192 -16.70 6.14 2.95
C SER A 192 -16.19 5.54 1.64
N PHE A 193 -15.08 6.04 1.11
CA PHE A 193 -14.57 5.67 -0.21
C PHE A 193 -13.37 4.71 -0.14
N GLY A 194 -13.20 3.94 -1.22
CA GLY A 194 -12.01 3.11 -1.42
C GLY A 194 -10.72 3.94 -1.52
N ILE A 195 -9.58 3.30 -1.23
CA ILE A 195 -8.29 3.99 -1.09
C ILE A 195 -7.87 4.80 -2.32
N PHE A 196 -8.24 4.39 -3.54
CA PHE A 196 -7.89 5.11 -4.77
C PHE A 196 -8.79 6.32 -5.07
N GLN A 197 -9.89 6.49 -4.35
CA GLN A 197 -10.81 7.61 -4.47
C GLN A 197 -10.66 8.61 -3.32
N GLN A 198 -9.61 8.46 -2.52
CA GLN A 198 -9.28 9.37 -1.43
C GLN A 198 -8.13 10.30 -1.85
N ASP A 199 -8.07 11.47 -1.21
CA ASP A 199 -6.95 12.39 -1.34
C ASP A 199 -5.71 11.83 -0.62
N TYR A 200 -4.64 11.59 -1.39
CA TYR A 200 -3.41 11.00 -0.84
C TYR A 200 -2.80 11.86 0.26
N CYS A 201 -2.81 13.19 0.10
CA CYS A 201 -2.22 14.09 1.09
C CYS A 201 -2.95 14.01 2.43
N ASN A 202 -4.27 13.86 2.43
CA ASN A 202 -5.10 13.89 3.63
C ASN A 202 -5.16 12.54 4.34
N THR A 203 -5.39 11.44 3.61
CA THR A 203 -5.72 10.14 4.25
C THR A 203 -4.59 9.12 4.20
N ALA A 204 -3.51 9.35 3.42
CA ALA A 204 -2.43 8.37 3.35
C ALA A 204 -1.72 8.13 4.68
N VAL A 205 -1.79 9.05 5.64
CA VAL A 205 -1.26 8.85 7.00
C VAL A 205 -1.95 7.69 7.74
N LEU A 206 -3.20 7.41 7.38
CA LEU A 206 -4.05 6.38 8.01
C LEU A 206 -3.77 4.97 7.48
N ALA A 207 -3.24 4.85 6.25
CA ALA A 207 -3.03 3.58 5.57
C ALA A 207 -1.64 2.97 5.84
N SER A 208 -1.57 1.65 5.90
CA SER A 208 -0.34 0.87 6.02
C SER A 208 0.56 1.04 4.78
N ASP A 209 1.88 1.13 4.98
CA ASP A 209 2.85 1.10 3.87
C ASP A 209 2.89 -0.28 3.22
N THR A 210 2.19 -0.38 2.09
CA THR A 210 2.01 -1.58 1.29
C THR A 210 2.15 -1.22 -0.18
N TRP A 211 2.23 -2.23 -1.05
CA TRP A 211 2.22 -2.03 -2.50
C TRP A 211 1.04 -1.16 -2.97
N ILE A 212 -0.18 -1.39 -2.45
CA ILE A 212 -1.37 -0.61 -2.82
C ILE A 212 -1.21 0.88 -2.50
N LYS A 213 -0.72 1.22 -1.30
CA LYS A 213 -0.48 2.61 -0.90
C LYS A 213 0.57 3.29 -1.78
N ARG A 214 1.64 2.58 -2.14
CA ARG A 214 2.69 3.09 -3.04
C ARG A 214 2.16 3.30 -4.45
N VAL A 215 1.33 2.39 -4.97
CA VAL A 215 0.63 2.55 -6.26
C VAL A 215 -0.32 3.73 -6.22
N TRP A 216 -1.09 3.90 -5.15
CA TRP A 216 -1.97 5.07 -4.98
C TRP A 216 -1.18 6.39 -5.05
N LYS A 217 -0.02 6.47 -4.38
CA LYS A 217 0.89 7.63 -4.51
C LYS A 217 1.32 7.88 -5.97
N GLU A 218 1.66 6.81 -6.70
CA GLU A 218 2.07 6.90 -8.11
C GLU A 218 0.93 7.41 -8.99
N LEU A 219 -0.29 6.93 -8.78
CA LEU A 219 -1.48 7.33 -9.54
C LEU A 219 -1.83 8.80 -9.27
N GLU A 220 -1.82 9.23 -8.00
CA GLU A 220 -2.05 10.62 -7.61
C GLU A 220 -1.05 11.58 -8.27
N ASN A 221 0.25 11.25 -8.22
CA ASN A 221 1.30 12.07 -8.82
C ASN A 221 1.17 12.20 -10.35
N MET A 222 0.48 11.26 -11.00
CA MET A 222 0.24 11.25 -12.44
C MET A 222 -1.16 11.76 -12.82
N ASP A 223 -1.96 12.18 -11.86
CA ASP A 223 -3.36 12.58 -12.06
C ASP A 223 -4.18 11.46 -12.75
N ILE A 224 -3.98 10.22 -12.30
CA ILE A 224 -4.68 9.04 -12.81
C ILE A 224 -5.74 8.60 -11.81
N TYR A 225 -7.00 8.70 -12.20
CA TYR A 225 -8.12 8.24 -11.40
C TYR A 225 -8.45 6.76 -11.67
N VAL A 226 -8.49 5.95 -10.61
CA VAL A 226 -8.92 4.55 -10.65
C VAL A 226 -10.07 4.37 -9.65
N ALA A 227 -11.24 4.01 -10.16
CA ALA A 227 -12.37 3.67 -9.30
C ALA A 227 -12.28 2.23 -8.82
N PHE A 228 -12.38 2.04 -7.50
CA PHE A 228 -12.61 0.75 -6.86
C PHE A 228 -14.02 0.72 -6.27
N ASP A 229 -14.89 -0.10 -6.86
CA ASP A 229 -16.23 -0.33 -6.35
C ASP A 229 -16.16 -1.31 -5.17
N SER A 230 -16.21 -0.77 -3.96
CA SER A 230 -16.12 -1.52 -2.71
C SER A 230 -17.41 -1.37 -1.93
N PRO A 231 -17.82 -2.39 -1.16
CA PRO A 231 -18.88 -2.22 -0.17
C PRO A 231 -18.57 -1.01 0.74
N ALA A 232 -19.52 -0.09 0.84
CA ALA A 232 -19.40 1.05 1.75
C ALA A 232 -19.45 0.56 3.21
N LEU A 233 -18.81 1.30 4.11
CA LEU A 233 -19.01 1.12 5.54
C LEU A 233 -20.44 1.57 5.87
N PRO A 234 -21.33 0.66 6.33
CA PRO A 234 -22.75 0.96 6.50
C PRO A 234 -22.97 1.86 7.71
N LEU A 235 -23.67 2.96 7.49
CA LEU A 235 -24.24 3.78 8.55
C LEU A 235 -25.47 3.05 9.13
N ARG A 236 -25.63 3.06 10.45
CA ARG A 236 -26.62 2.21 11.14
C ARG A 236 -27.89 2.93 11.54
N CYS A 237 -27.89 4.25 11.54
CA CYS A 237 -29.03 5.05 11.96
C CYS A 237 -29.00 6.44 11.33
N VAL A 238 -30.10 7.17 11.44
CA VAL A 238 -30.20 8.55 10.99
C VAL A 238 -29.26 9.45 11.82
N GLY A 239 -28.42 10.24 11.15
CA GLY A 239 -27.45 11.12 11.80
C GLY A 239 -26.16 10.42 12.23
N ASP A 240 -25.99 9.15 11.86
CA ASP A 240 -24.72 8.45 12.03
C ASP A 240 -23.66 8.97 11.06
N ALA A 241 -22.40 8.84 11.45
CA ALA A 241 -21.26 9.30 10.66
C ALA A 241 -20.05 8.41 10.89
N LEU A 242 -19.12 8.40 9.95
CA LEU A 242 -17.83 7.73 10.13
C LEU A 242 -16.94 8.57 11.05
N LEU A 243 -16.33 7.91 12.04
CA LEU A 243 -15.50 8.59 13.04
C LEU A 243 -14.33 9.36 12.40
N VAL A 244 -13.72 8.80 11.36
CA VAL A 244 -12.58 9.44 10.69
C VAL A 244 -13.01 10.70 9.96
N GLU A 245 -14.18 10.71 9.31
CA GLU A 245 -14.74 11.91 8.66
C GLU A 245 -15.03 13.00 9.69
N VAL A 246 -15.61 12.64 10.84
CA VAL A 246 -15.81 13.57 11.96
C VAL A 246 -14.49 14.18 12.45
N PHE A 247 -13.40 13.41 12.48
CA PHE A 247 -12.08 13.93 12.88
C PHE A 247 -11.44 14.83 11.82
N MET A 248 -11.66 14.53 10.54
CA MET A 248 -11.19 15.36 9.42
C MET A 248 -11.92 16.71 9.38
N ASP A 249 -13.23 16.73 9.65
CA ASP A 249 -14.03 17.97 9.73
C ASP A 249 -13.58 18.91 10.85
N LEU A 250 -12.90 18.39 11.88
CA LEU A 250 -12.26 19.17 12.94
C LEU A 250 -10.86 19.68 12.59
N GLU A 251 -10.38 19.43 11.36
CA GLU A 251 -9.05 19.81 10.86
C GLU A 251 -7.90 19.39 11.80
N VAL A 252 -8.02 18.19 12.38
CA VAL A 252 -6.98 17.62 13.25
C VAL A 252 -5.71 17.36 12.44
N ASN A 253 -4.54 17.64 13.03
CA ASN A 253 -3.27 17.39 12.35
C ASN A 253 -3.06 15.89 12.06
N GLN A 254 -2.19 15.57 11.09
CA GLN A 254 -2.02 14.20 10.59
C GLN A 254 -1.55 13.19 11.64
N ASP A 255 -0.69 13.61 12.57
CA ASP A 255 -0.20 12.73 13.62
C ASP A 255 -1.31 12.38 14.60
N ASP A 256 -2.08 13.37 15.03
CA ASP A 256 -3.24 13.18 15.89
C ASP A 256 -4.33 12.35 15.19
N LEU A 257 -4.60 12.61 13.91
CA LEU A 257 -5.55 11.84 13.09
C LEU A 257 -5.15 10.35 13.02
N LYS A 258 -3.86 10.06 12.85
CA LYS A 258 -3.33 8.70 12.89
C LYS A 258 -3.55 8.02 14.24
N TRP A 259 -3.37 8.76 15.34
CA TRP A 259 -3.60 8.25 16.69
C TRP A 259 -5.07 8.02 17.01
N LEU A 260 -5.94 8.92 16.56
CA LEU A 260 -7.40 8.76 16.63
C LEU A 260 -7.84 7.52 15.85
N ASN A 261 -7.32 7.32 14.63
CA ASN A 261 -7.57 6.12 13.85
C ASN A 261 -7.06 4.85 14.57
N SER A 262 -5.96 4.94 15.31
CA SER A 262 -5.44 3.83 16.11
C SER A 262 -6.36 3.47 17.29
N CYS A 263 -6.90 4.48 17.98
CA CYS A 263 -7.92 4.29 19.02
C CYS A 263 -9.18 3.64 18.44
N ARG A 264 -9.65 4.15 17.30
CA ARG A 264 -10.78 3.61 16.54
C ARG A 264 -10.58 2.14 16.18
N MET A 265 -9.46 1.79 15.55
CA MET A 265 -9.14 0.41 15.18
C MET A 265 -9.01 -0.50 16.41
N PHE A 266 -8.46 0.01 17.51
CA PHE A 266 -8.39 -0.76 18.76
C PHE A 266 -9.78 -1.09 19.32
N LEU A 267 -10.72 -0.14 19.28
CA LEU A 267 -12.11 -0.31 19.69
C LEU A 267 -12.94 -1.13 18.70
N GLN A 268 -12.44 -1.32 17.48
CA GLN A 268 -13.17 -1.99 16.40
C GLN A 268 -14.45 -1.24 15.98
N ALA A 269 -14.38 0.09 15.97
CA ALA A 269 -15.50 0.97 15.61
C ALA A 269 -15.25 1.67 14.27
N CYS A 270 -16.24 1.79 13.40
CA CYS A 270 -16.17 2.61 12.18
C CYS A 270 -16.99 3.90 12.33
N THR A 271 -18.17 3.78 12.91
CA THR A 271 -19.17 4.84 12.98
C THR A 271 -19.33 5.40 14.39
N VAL A 272 -20.05 6.51 14.52
CA VAL A 272 -20.46 7.06 15.83
C VAL A 272 -21.39 6.09 16.54
N SER A 273 -22.31 5.45 15.80
CA SER A 273 -23.19 4.40 16.33
C SER A 273 -22.45 3.25 17.03
N ASP A 274 -21.22 2.93 16.61
CA ASP A 274 -20.41 1.87 17.22
C ASP A 274 -19.87 2.24 18.61
N ILE A 275 -19.87 3.51 19.02
CA ILE A 275 -19.30 3.95 20.32
C ILE A 275 -20.34 4.49 21.29
N VAL A 276 -21.60 4.62 20.88
CA VAL A 276 -22.68 5.18 21.69
C VAL A 276 -23.59 4.11 22.30
N THR A 277 -24.40 4.51 23.27
CA THR A 277 -25.42 3.67 23.90
C THR A 277 -26.52 3.29 22.90
N ALA A 278 -27.25 2.20 23.17
CA ALA A 278 -28.29 1.69 22.26
C ALA A 278 -29.44 2.67 21.98
N ASP A 279 -29.66 3.64 22.88
CA ASP A 279 -30.61 4.73 22.69
C ASP A 279 -30.06 5.90 21.84
N GLY A 280 -28.78 5.82 21.43
CA GLY A 280 -28.13 6.81 20.55
C GLY A 280 -27.84 8.15 21.23
N ARG A 281 -27.86 8.22 22.57
CA ARG A 281 -27.80 9.49 23.30
C ARG A 281 -26.45 9.81 23.91
N CYS A 282 -25.70 8.81 24.38
CA CYS A 282 -24.47 9.02 25.12
C CYS A 282 -23.33 8.16 24.57
N ILE A 283 -22.10 8.64 24.68
CA ILE A 283 -20.92 7.80 24.41
C ILE A 283 -20.76 6.77 25.53
N ARG A 284 -20.54 5.50 25.18
CA ARG A 284 -20.36 4.42 26.16
C ARG A 284 -19.10 4.63 26.97
N GLN A 285 -19.17 4.33 28.27
CA GLN A 285 -18.02 4.45 29.16
C GLN A 285 -16.84 3.57 28.72
N SER A 286 -17.10 2.38 28.17
CA SER A 286 -16.07 1.50 27.62
C SER A 286 -15.33 2.14 26.45
N ALA A 287 -16.06 2.66 25.46
CA ALA A 287 -15.48 3.35 24.31
C ALA A 287 -14.74 4.64 24.72
N TRP A 288 -15.26 5.37 25.71
CA TRP A 288 -14.62 6.56 26.28
C TRP A 288 -13.29 6.25 26.97
N CYS A 289 -13.24 5.16 27.73
CA CYS A 289 -12.03 4.71 28.45
C CYS A 289 -11.06 3.90 27.58
N GLY A 290 -11.42 3.60 26.33
CA GLY A 290 -10.60 2.77 25.45
C GLY A 290 -10.62 1.28 25.82
N GLU A 291 -11.76 0.77 26.24
CA GLU A 291 -12.00 -0.64 26.56
C GLU A 291 -12.84 -1.29 25.47
N ARG A 292 -12.39 -2.46 25.01
CA ARG A 292 -13.13 -3.22 23.99
C ARG A 292 -14.43 -3.76 24.58
N ASP A 293 -15.50 -3.62 23.81
CA ASP A 293 -16.76 -4.23 24.14
C ASP A 293 -16.68 -5.75 23.96
N GLY A 294 -16.98 -6.51 25.02
CA GLY A 294 -17.03 -7.97 24.97
C GLY A 294 -18.35 -8.52 24.41
N ILE A 295 -19.39 -7.69 24.38
CA ILE A 295 -20.76 -8.05 24.02
C ILE A 295 -21.01 -7.76 22.54
N HIS A 296 -20.70 -6.54 22.10
CA HIS A 296 -20.85 -6.15 20.70
C HIS A 296 -19.57 -6.48 19.93
N ARG A 297 -19.69 -7.42 18.98
CA ARG A 297 -18.58 -7.77 18.08
C ARG A 297 -18.82 -7.13 16.72
N SER A 298 -17.81 -6.42 16.23
CA SER A 298 -17.80 -5.93 14.86
C SER A 298 -17.91 -7.10 13.86
N PRO A 299 -18.61 -6.92 12.73
CA PRO A 299 -18.69 -7.92 11.66
C PRO A 299 -17.37 -8.06 10.87
N TYR A 300 -16.46 -7.09 10.99
CA TYR A 300 -15.21 -7.05 10.24
C TYR A 300 -14.05 -7.80 10.90
N GLN A 301 -13.12 -8.25 10.07
CA GLN A 301 -11.82 -8.75 10.50
C GLN A 301 -10.84 -7.58 10.64
N TRP A 302 -10.65 -7.12 11.87
CA TRP A 302 -9.77 -5.99 12.14
C TRP A 302 -8.28 -6.34 12.08
N PRO A 303 -7.43 -5.37 11.67
CA PRO A 303 -6.00 -5.46 11.84
C PRO A 303 -5.59 -5.73 13.28
N ARG A 304 -4.41 -6.32 13.46
CA ARG A 304 -3.86 -6.56 14.80
C ARG A 304 -3.43 -5.25 15.44
N THR A 305 -4.20 -4.77 16.40
CA THR A 305 -3.91 -3.52 17.12
C THR A 305 -3.42 -3.77 18.53
N VAL A 306 -2.53 -2.91 19.02
CA VAL A 306 -2.18 -2.81 20.45
C VAL A 306 -2.97 -1.64 21.05
N ARG A 307 -3.28 -1.71 22.35
CA ARG A 307 -3.94 -0.60 23.04
C ARG A 307 -3.04 0.64 23.00
N PRO A 308 -3.51 1.78 22.45
CA PRO A 308 -2.77 3.03 22.49
C PRO A 308 -2.48 3.47 23.94
N ASN A 309 -1.41 4.25 24.12
CA ASN A 309 -1.06 4.78 25.43
C ASN A 309 -2.11 5.77 25.96
N ARG A 310 -1.98 6.16 27.23
CA ARG A 310 -2.92 7.07 27.90
C ARG A 310 -3.03 8.45 27.23
N ASN A 311 -1.98 8.96 26.61
CA ASN A 311 -2.00 10.28 25.97
C ASN A 311 -2.89 10.28 24.72
N HIS A 312 -2.85 9.20 23.92
CA HIS A 312 -3.71 9.08 22.74
C HIS A 312 -5.19 8.89 23.13
N TRP A 313 -5.47 8.27 24.28
CA TRP A 313 -6.83 8.23 24.81
C TRP A 313 -7.32 9.59 25.32
N ARG A 314 -6.45 10.46 25.84
CA ARG A 314 -6.83 11.85 26.14
C ARG A 314 -7.17 12.61 24.85
N LEU A 315 -6.33 12.49 23.83
CA LEU A 315 -6.60 13.05 22.49
C LEU A 315 -7.96 12.58 21.94
N TRP A 316 -8.27 11.29 22.08
CA TRP A 316 -9.57 10.72 21.72
C TRP A 316 -10.73 11.40 22.47
N GLN A 317 -10.64 11.52 23.79
CA GLN A 317 -11.66 12.15 24.62
C GLN A 317 -11.84 13.63 24.29
N ASP A 318 -10.75 14.38 24.17
CA ASP A 318 -10.77 15.80 23.85
C ASP A 318 -11.37 16.06 22.45
N THR A 319 -11.07 15.19 21.49
CA THR A 319 -11.59 15.31 20.12
C THR A 319 -13.07 14.95 20.05
N LEU A 320 -13.50 13.86 20.71
CA LEU A 320 -14.91 13.51 20.79
C LEU A 320 -15.73 14.57 21.52
N THR A 321 -15.18 15.19 22.57
CA THR A 321 -15.84 16.29 23.28
C THR A 321 -16.12 17.47 22.36
N ARG A 322 -15.12 17.87 21.56
CA ARG A 322 -15.27 18.97 20.60
C ARG A 322 -16.25 18.64 19.48
N ALA A 323 -16.15 17.43 18.92
CA ALA A 323 -16.95 16.99 17.78
C ALA A 323 -18.41 16.71 18.14
N LEU A 324 -18.64 15.88 19.16
CA LEU A 324 -19.91 15.18 19.34
C LEU A 324 -20.69 15.61 20.57
N LEU A 325 -20.03 16.12 21.61
CA LEU A 325 -20.67 16.34 22.91
C LEU A 325 -21.24 17.75 23.07
N GLN A 326 -22.19 17.88 24.01
CA GLN A 326 -22.58 19.15 24.61
C GLN A 326 -21.46 19.63 25.55
N SER A 327 -21.17 20.93 25.55
CA SER A 327 -20.16 21.50 26.45
C SER A 327 -20.56 21.27 27.92
N ASP A 328 -19.58 20.89 28.73
CA ASP A 328 -19.69 20.73 30.20
C ASP A 328 -20.62 19.61 30.72
N ASP A 329 -20.93 18.60 29.91
CA ASP A 329 -21.75 17.46 30.35
C ASP A 329 -20.92 16.24 30.86
N PRO A 330 -21.02 15.88 32.16
CA PRO A 330 -20.31 14.73 32.73
C PRO A 330 -20.87 13.37 32.26
N SER A 331 -22.04 13.35 31.64
CA SER A 331 -22.71 12.11 31.19
C SER A 331 -22.44 11.78 29.71
N HIS A 332 -21.59 12.58 29.05
CA HIS A 332 -21.19 12.41 27.65
C HIS A 332 -22.37 12.32 26.66
N HIS A 333 -23.40 13.15 26.83
CA HIS A 333 -24.51 13.25 25.89
C HIS A 333 -24.08 13.89 24.58
N LEU A 334 -24.54 13.31 23.48
CA LEU A 334 -24.36 13.85 22.16
C LEU A 334 -25.10 15.19 22.03
N ARG A 335 -24.49 16.14 21.31
CA ARG A 335 -25.12 17.41 20.92
C ARG A 335 -26.37 17.17 20.08
N GLN A 336 -26.29 16.17 19.20
CA GLN A 336 -27.41 15.68 18.41
C GLN A 336 -27.51 14.17 18.64
N PRO A 337 -28.56 13.67 19.32
CA PRO A 337 -28.73 12.24 19.50
C PRO A 337 -28.95 11.56 18.15
N LEU A 338 -28.47 10.32 18.02
CA LEU A 338 -28.72 9.53 16.83
C LEU A 338 -30.22 9.22 16.70
N GLY A 339 -30.69 9.20 15.46
CA GLY A 339 -32.09 8.96 15.13
C GLY A 339 -32.42 7.46 15.00
N THR A 340 -33.48 7.17 14.25
CA THR A 340 -33.99 5.81 14.07
C THR A 340 -32.93 4.90 13.45
N TRP A 341 -32.79 3.71 14.04
CA TRP A 341 -31.92 2.64 13.55
C TRP A 341 -32.49 2.05 12.25
N PHE A 342 -31.62 1.84 11.27
CA PHE A 342 -31.97 1.11 10.06
C PHE A 342 -31.97 -0.38 10.41
N ASP A 343 -33.15 -0.95 10.64
CA ASP A 343 -33.29 -2.37 10.93
C ASP A 343 -32.65 -3.20 9.81
N SER A 344 -31.86 -4.21 10.19
CA SER A 344 -31.27 -5.17 9.26
C SER A 344 -32.28 -6.26 8.85
N ILE A 345 -33.57 -5.94 8.67
CA ILE A 345 -34.62 -6.94 8.40
C ILE A 345 -34.87 -7.18 6.91
N ASP A 346 -34.30 -6.41 5.99
CA ASP A 346 -34.41 -6.71 4.56
C ASP A 346 -33.03 -7.00 3.95
N ASP A 347 -32.63 -8.27 4.04
CA ASP A 347 -32.07 -9.08 2.93
C ASP A 347 -32.01 -10.58 3.30
#